data_AF-A0AAE3DHB8-F1
#
_entry.id   AF-A0AAE3DHB8-F1
#
_cell.length_a   1.000
_cell.length_b   1.000
_cell.length_c   1.000
_cell.angle_alpha   90.00
_cell.angle_beta   90.00
_cell.angle_gamma   90.00
#
_symmetry.space_group_name_H-M   'P 1'
#
loop_
_entity.id
_entity.type
_entity.pdbx_description
1 polymer ?
#
loop_
_entity_poly.entity_id
_entity_poly.type
_entity_poly.pdbx_seq_one_letter_code
_entity_poly.pdbx_strand_id
1 'polypeptide(L)'
;PRWCEFLSLNWPIVIPDMEAIKDTYPDEYQFFQHYGVKSVLAAPFSKRINQGYIAVDDPTRFQDDPTFLFIISYAVVVELNEIKLSQSIAAAQRASKYSDRDVYVNCLGDLEIRNAKGTLTEEDISSDLCLNLFALIITNMKRALKIERLAEALWPGDVMDNPYRSVSNIAYRLRRILSIIDLEDLIIGRHGTFVINPEYNVYTDFDRFEDNCRRMEAEANPKAQSELYQGAVELYRGDLFSKISYQHWLMPKTAYYHNVFLRIIKCYIERKMEQGDYCAAHRAVVDAMSLDPYDSELNTDMILIMYHRGGAELAKSFLQTAESYMSEAQIAFVQQLWGRK
;
A
#
# COMPACT_ATOMS: atom_id res chain seq x y z
N PRO A 1 -16.92 18.68 -17.16
CA PRO A 1 -16.03 18.61 -18.35
C PRO A 1 -16.62 17.67 -19.39
N ARG A 2 -16.57 18.02 -20.69
CA ARG A 2 -17.11 17.21 -21.79
C ARG A 2 -16.59 15.76 -21.74
N TRP A 3 -15.34 15.57 -21.32
CA TRP A 3 -14.71 14.26 -21.14
C TRP A 3 -15.45 13.34 -20.15
N CYS A 4 -16.01 13.86 -19.05
CA CYS A 4 -16.76 13.05 -18.09
C CYS A 4 -18.13 12.64 -18.64
N GLU A 5 -18.79 13.53 -19.38
CA GLU A 5 -20.07 13.25 -20.04
C GLU A 5 -19.88 12.26 -21.20
N PHE A 6 -18.84 12.43 -21.99
CA PHE A 6 -18.51 11.52 -23.08
C PHE A 6 -18.12 10.13 -22.53
N LEU A 7 -17.54 10.06 -21.33
CA LEU A 7 -17.20 8.79 -20.69
C LEU A 7 -18.45 8.02 -20.27
N SER A 8 -19.46 8.70 -19.71
CA SER A 8 -20.72 8.07 -19.30
C SER A 8 -21.58 7.67 -20.49
N LEU A 9 -21.50 8.42 -21.60
CA LEU A 9 -22.19 8.13 -22.87
C LEU A 9 -21.41 7.18 -23.78
N ASN A 10 -20.21 6.75 -23.38
CA ASN A 10 -19.29 5.93 -24.16
C ASN A 10 -18.99 6.52 -25.56
N TRP A 11 -18.83 7.84 -25.62
CA TRP A 11 -18.50 8.59 -26.82
C TRP A 11 -17.00 8.84 -26.96
N PRO A 12 -16.43 8.61 -28.17
CA PRO A 12 -15.03 8.89 -28.42
C PRO A 12 -14.77 10.40 -28.43
N ILE A 13 -13.52 10.76 -28.19
CA ILE A 13 -13.03 12.13 -28.34
C ILE A 13 -12.07 12.15 -29.50
N VAL A 14 -12.44 12.92 -30.52
CA VAL A 14 -11.69 13.08 -31.76
C VAL A 14 -11.39 14.56 -31.89
N ILE A 15 -10.11 14.92 -31.79
CA ILE A 15 -9.60 16.26 -31.98
C ILE A 15 -8.51 16.17 -33.05
N PRO A 16 -8.86 16.32 -34.34
CA PRO A 16 -7.91 16.17 -35.44
C PRO A 16 -6.97 17.38 -35.57
N ASP A 17 -7.36 18.53 -35.02
CA ASP A 17 -6.57 19.75 -34.94
C ASP A 17 -6.86 20.45 -33.61
N MET A 18 -5.83 20.57 -32.76
CA MET A 18 -5.95 21.21 -31.44
C MET A 18 -6.31 22.68 -31.55
N GLU A 19 -5.88 23.39 -32.60
CA GLU A 19 -6.21 24.81 -32.77
C GLU A 19 -7.73 25.02 -32.98
N ALA A 20 -8.43 24.03 -33.53
CA ALA A 20 -9.86 24.11 -33.78
C ALA A 20 -10.71 24.17 -32.51
N ILE A 21 -10.19 23.70 -31.37
CA ILE A 21 -10.92 23.71 -30.09
C ILE A 21 -10.58 24.91 -29.20
N LYS A 22 -9.62 25.75 -29.60
CA LYS A 22 -9.12 26.88 -28.81
C LYS A 22 -10.21 27.82 -28.29
N ASP A 23 -11.18 28.14 -29.13
CA ASP A 23 -12.27 29.06 -28.78
C ASP A 23 -13.44 28.35 -28.07
N THR A 24 -13.59 27.04 -28.26
CA THR A 24 -14.75 26.26 -27.77
C THR A 24 -14.48 25.56 -26.44
N TYR A 25 -13.25 25.07 -26.25
CA TYR A 25 -12.77 24.35 -25.07
C TYR A 25 -11.37 24.86 -24.66
N PRO A 26 -11.25 26.11 -24.18
CA PRO A 26 -9.96 26.75 -23.92
C PRO A 26 -9.11 26.03 -22.86
N ASP A 27 -9.75 25.43 -21.84
CA ASP A 27 -9.06 24.69 -20.79
C ASP A 27 -8.41 23.38 -21.34
N GLU A 28 -9.12 22.67 -22.22
CA GLU A 28 -8.61 21.47 -22.88
C GLU A 28 -7.47 21.83 -23.83
N TYR A 29 -7.64 22.91 -24.61
CA TYR A 29 -6.60 23.44 -25.49
C TYR A 29 -5.32 23.80 -24.71
N GLN A 30 -5.42 24.54 -23.61
CA GLN A 30 -4.25 24.91 -22.80
C GLN A 30 -3.55 23.68 -22.23
N PHE A 31 -4.30 22.69 -21.74
CA PHE A 31 -3.74 21.46 -21.22
C PHE A 31 -2.94 20.72 -22.30
N PHE A 32 -3.53 20.42 -23.45
CA PHE A 32 -2.85 19.68 -24.51
C PHE A 32 -1.70 20.48 -25.17
N GLN A 33 -1.86 21.80 -25.30
CA GLN A 33 -0.81 22.69 -25.80
C GLN A 33 0.42 22.69 -24.88
N HIS A 34 0.23 22.64 -23.55
CA HIS A 34 1.33 22.56 -22.60
C HIS A 34 2.22 21.33 -22.83
N TYR A 35 1.62 20.22 -23.27
CA TYR A 35 2.32 18.97 -23.59
C TYR A 35 2.72 18.86 -25.07
N GLY A 36 2.49 19.89 -25.89
CA GLY A 36 2.88 19.93 -27.29
C GLY A 36 2.04 19.05 -28.22
N VAL A 37 0.86 18.61 -27.78
CA VAL A 37 -0.04 17.71 -28.53
C VAL A 37 -0.83 18.51 -29.57
N LYS A 38 -0.85 18.04 -30.81
CA LYS A 38 -1.48 18.71 -31.97
C LYS A 38 -2.79 18.05 -32.39
N SER A 39 -2.95 16.77 -32.13
CA SER A 39 -4.21 16.05 -32.30
C SER A 39 -4.34 14.92 -31.28
N VAL A 40 -5.58 14.55 -30.97
CA VAL A 40 -5.90 13.49 -30.00
C VAL A 40 -7.01 12.64 -30.54
N LEU A 41 -6.83 11.32 -30.44
CA LEU A 41 -7.87 10.35 -30.63
C LEU A 41 -8.00 9.50 -29.37
N ALA A 42 -9.15 9.54 -28.71
CA ALA A 42 -9.39 8.82 -27.46
C ALA A 42 -10.68 8.01 -27.51
N ALA A 43 -10.60 6.75 -27.07
CA ALA A 43 -11.74 5.86 -26.91
C ALA A 43 -12.03 5.63 -25.43
N PRO A 44 -13.27 5.84 -24.97
CA PRO A 44 -13.66 5.53 -23.60
C PRO A 44 -13.71 4.03 -23.36
N PHE A 45 -13.54 3.64 -22.11
CA PHE A 45 -13.88 2.32 -21.61
C PHE A 45 -14.52 2.42 -20.23
N SER A 46 -15.49 1.56 -19.95
CA SER A 46 -16.16 1.48 -18.66
C SER A 46 -16.64 0.06 -18.37
N LYS A 47 -16.19 -0.52 -17.25
CA LYS A 47 -16.75 -1.76 -16.68
C LYS A 47 -16.58 -1.79 -15.16
N ARG A 48 -17.70 -1.92 -14.41
CA ARG A 48 -17.92 -2.18 -12.96
C ARG A 48 -17.00 -1.50 -11.92
N ILE A 49 -15.70 -1.44 -12.13
CA ILE A 49 -14.64 -1.02 -11.19
C ILE A 49 -13.58 -0.12 -11.84
N ASN A 50 -13.45 -0.11 -13.18
CA ASN A 50 -12.49 0.74 -13.90
C ASN A 50 -13.22 1.53 -14.99
N GLN A 51 -12.92 2.82 -15.10
CA GLN A 51 -13.44 3.72 -16.13
C GLN A 51 -12.31 4.67 -16.56
N GLY A 52 -12.22 4.97 -17.85
CA GLY A 52 -11.20 5.88 -18.35
C GLY A 52 -11.16 5.95 -19.86
N TYR A 53 -10.07 6.50 -20.39
CA TYR A 53 -9.82 6.60 -21.82
C TYR A 53 -8.51 5.89 -22.17
N ILE A 54 -8.47 5.29 -23.35
CA ILE A 54 -7.22 5.04 -24.06
C ILE A 54 -7.11 6.12 -25.12
N ALA A 55 -6.02 6.89 -25.07
CA ALA A 55 -5.76 7.99 -25.98
C ALA A 55 -4.45 7.78 -26.73
N VAL A 56 -4.43 8.25 -27.97
CA VAL A 56 -3.22 8.41 -28.78
C VAL A 56 -3.09 9.88 -29.12
N ASP A 57 -1.93 10.43 -28.80
CA ASP A 57 -1.49 11.75 -29.22
C ASP A 57 -0.88 11.70 -30.62
N ASP A 58 -1.16 12.74 -31.40
CA ASP A 58 -0.64 12.95 -32.76
C ASP A 58 -0.69 11.72 -33.68
N PRO A 59 -1.85 11.03 -33.81
CA PRO A 59 -1.97 9.86 -34.67
C PRO A 59 -1.58 10.19 -36.11
N THR A 60 -0.71 9.37 -36.71
CA THR A 60 -0.27 9.53 -38.11
C THR A 60 -1.11 8.74 -39.10
N ARG A 61 -1.99 7.85 -38.62
CA ARG A 61 -2.90 7.01 -39.41
C ARG A 61 -4.24 6.89 -38.69
N PHE A 62 -5.34 6.80 -39.45
CA PHE A 62 -6.70 6.65 -38.91
C PHE A 62 -7.10 7.75 -37.92
N GLN A 63 -6.75 9.00 -38.23
CA GLN A 63 -6.87 10.17 -37.35
C GLN A 63 -8.29 10.44 -36.84
N ASP A 64 -9.30 10.06 -37.64
CA ASP A 64 -10.71 10.29 -37.33
C ASP A 64 -11.48 9.00 -36.99
N ASP A 65 -10.81 7.84 -36.96
CA ASP A 65 -11.44 6.54 -36.77
C ASP A 65 -11.02 5.89 -35.43
N PRO A 66 -11.85 6.02 -34.38
CA PRO A 66 -11.56 5.44 -33.07
C PRO A 66 -11.80 3.93 -32.99
N THR A 67 -12.24 3.27 -34.07
CA THR A 67 -12.64 1.85 -34.05
C THR A 67 -11.53 0.95 -33.54
N PHE A 68 -10.29 1.18 -33.97
CA PHE A 68 -9.14 0.40 -33.50
C PHE A 68 -8.87 0.61 -32.00
N LEU A 69 -9.05 1.83 -31.49
CA LEU A 69 -8.91 2.13 -30.07
C LEU A 69 -10.02 1.52 -29.22
N PHE A 70 -11.24 1.38 -29.76
CA PHE A 70 -12.31 0.60 -29.10
C PHE A 70 -11.97 -0.89 -29.03
N ILE A 71 -11.34 -1.46 -30.07
CA ILE A 71 -10.89 -2.85 -30.06
C ILE A 71 -9.78 -3.04 -29.02
N ILE A 72 -8.80 -2.13 -28.99
CA ILE A 72 -7.74 -2.16 -27.96
C ILE A 72 -8.31 -1.93 -26.57
N SER A 73 -9.25 -1.01 -26.38
CA SER A 73 -9.84 -0.74 -25.08
C SER A 73 -10.62 -1.94 -24.55
N TYR A 74 -11.33 -2.65 -25.43
CA TYR A 74 -11.94 -3.92 -25.08
C TYR A 74 -10.89 -4.98 -24.70
N ALA A 75 -9.83 -5.15 -25.49
CA ALA A 75 -8.76 -6.12 -25.20
C ALA A 75 -8.06 -5.81 -23.88
N VAL A 76 -7.68 -4.55 -23.62
CA VAL A 76 -7.08 -4.10 -22.37
C VAL A 76 -8.03 -4.33 -21.18
N VAL A 77 -9.33 -4.04 -21.34
CA VAL A 77 -10.32 -4.32 -20.28
C VAL A 77 -10.46 -5.82 -20.04
N VAL A 78 -10.42 -6.66 -21.08
CA VAL A 78 -10.47 -8.12 -20.95
C VAL A 78 -9.22 -8.63 -20.25
N GLU A 79 -8.02 -8.22 -20.67
CA GLU A 79 -6.74 -8.58 -20.04
C GLU A 79 -6.66 -8.11 -18.59
N LEU A 80 -7.05 -6.87 -18.27
CA LEU A 80 -7.12 -6.39 -16.89
C LEU A 80 -8.13 -7.17 -16.05
N ASN A 81 -9.26 -7.58 -16.66
CA ASN A 81 -10.22 -8.45 -15.99
C ASN A 81 -9.69 -9.87 -15.83
N GLU A 82 -8.93 -10.41 -16.78
CA GLU A 82 -8.28 -11.72 -16.67
C GLU A 82 -7.15 -11.72 -15.65
N ILE A 83 -6.38 -10.62 -15.52
CA ILE A 83 -5.39 -10.43 -14.47
C ILE A 83 -6.08 -10.35 -13.10
N LYS A 84 -7.13 -9.53 -12.96
CA LYS A 84 -7.90 -9.45 -11.71
C LYS A 84 -8.63 -10.75 -11.38
N LEU A 85 -9.18 -11.44 -12.39
CA LEU A 85 -9.83 -12.74 -12.24
C LEU A 85 -8.80 -13.81 -11.93
N SER A 86 -7.60 -13.78 -12.50
CA SER A 86 -6.50 -14.69 -12.17
C SER A 86 -5.92 -14.40 -10.79
N GLN A 87 -5.87 -13.14 -10.35
CA GLN A 87 -5.54 -12.76 -8.98
C GLN A 87 -6.63 -13.16 -8.00
N SER A 88 -7.91 -13.04 -8.38
CA SER A 88 -9.08 -13.45 -7.60
C SER A 88 -9.21 -14.98 -7.55
N ILE A 89 -8.95 -15.69 -8.64
CA ILE A 89 -8.88 -17.15 -8.74
C ILE A 89 -7.64 -17.65 -8.02
N ALA A 90 -6.48 -17.00 -8.12
CA ALA A 90 -5.31 -17.35 -7.30
C ALA A 90 -5.55 -17.05 -5.82
N ALA A 91 -6.32 -16.02 -5.47
CA ALA A 91 -6.78 -15.75 -4.10
C ALA A 91 -7.82 -16.78 -3.64
N ALA A 92 -8.71 -17.24 -4.51
CA ALA A 92 -9.72 -18.27 -4.25
C ALA A 92 -9.12 -19.69 -4.22
N GLN A 93 -8.09 -19.96 -5.02
CA GLN A 93 -7.31 -21.20 -5.03
C GLN A 93 -6.32 -21.24 -3.85
N ARG A 94 -5.80 -20.09 -3.39
CA ARG A 94 -5.18 -19.95 -2.06
C ARG A 94 -6.21 -20.18 -0.95
N ALA A 95 -7.44 -19.68 -1.10
CA ALA A 95 -8.53 -19.93 -0.15
C ALA A 95 -9.01 -21.39 -0.10
N SER A 96 -8.88 -22.16 -1.19
CA SER A 96 -9.17 -23.60 -1.23
C SER A 96 -8.20 -24.46 -0.40
N LYS A 97 -7.12 -23.88 0.15
CA LYS A 97 -6.17 -24.55 1.06
C LYS A 97 -6.36 -24.20 2.53
N TYR A 98 -7.27 -23.28 2.86
CA TYR A 98 -7.47 -22.87 4.24
C TYR A 98 -8.47 -23.77 4.93
N SER A 99 -8.08 -24.28 6.09
CA SER A 99 -9.01 -24.86 7.04
C SER A 99 -10.06 -23.80 7.39
N ASP A 100 -11.30 -24.21 7.68
CA ASP A 100 -12.33 -23.29 8.20
C ASP A 100 -11.86 -22.52 9.47
N ARG A 101 -10.77 -22.98 10.08
CA ARG A 101 -10.13 -22.40 11.28
C ARG A 101 -8.96 -21.47 10.99
N ASP A 102 -8.54 -21.28 9.74
CA ASP A 102 -7.44 -20.38 9.40
C ASP A 102 -7.94 -18.94 9.29
N VAL A 103 -7.26 -18.03 9.97
CA VAL A 103 -7.60 -16.60 10.01
C VAL A 103 -6.37 -15.79 9.64
N TYR A 104 -6.50 -14.96 8.63
CA TYR A 104 -5.46 -14.04 8.17
C TYR A 104 -5.77 -12.65 8.70
N VAL A 105 -4.81 -12.05 9.39
CA VAL A 105 -4.95 -10.69 9.94
C VAL A 105 -3.84 -9.83 9.36
N ASN A 106 -4.20 -8.80 8.63
CA ASN A 106 -3.27 -7.78 8.18
C ASN A 106 -3.39 -6.56 9.10
N CYS A 107 -2.26 -6.10 9.63
CA CYS A 107 -2.14 -5.01 10.57
C CYS A 107 -1.06 -4.00 10.18
N LEU A 108 -0.16 -4.30 9.23
CA LEU A 108 0.86 -3.37 8.75
C LEU A 108 0.25 -2.43 7.71
N GLY A 109 -0.38 -1.35 8.19
CA GLY A 109 -1.32 -0.51 7.46
C GLY A 109 -2.71 -0.63 8.04
N ASP A 110 -3.72 -0.59 7.18
CA ASP A 110 -5.13 -0.71 7.60
C ASP A 110 -5.47 -2.15 8.00
N LEU A 111 -6.34 -2.29 9.01
CA LEU A 111 -6.77 -3.59 9.50
C LEU A 111 -7.62 -4.32 8.46
N GLU A 112 -7.24 -5.57 8.17
CA GLU A 112 -8.02 -6.51 7.37
C GLU A 112 -8.00 -7.90 8.02
N ILE A 113 -9.17 -8.46 8.34
CA ILE A 113 -9.33 -9.80 8.91
C ILE A 113 -10.04 -10.68 7.89
N ARG A 114 -9.46 -11.82 7.56
CA ARG A 114 -9.96 -12.70 6.49
C ARG A 114 -10.01 -14.15 6.92
N ASN A 115 -11.03 -14.85 6.49
CA ASN A 115 -11.10 -16.30 6.58
C ASN A 115 -11.82 -16.87 5.34
N ALA A 116 -12.18 -18.15 5.37
CA ALA A 116 -12.92 -18.80 4.28
C ALA A 116 -14.32 -18.21 4.03
N LYS A 117 -14.91 -17.50 5.01
CA LYS A 117 -16.29 -16.99 4.96
C LYS A 117 -16.37 -15.54 4.48
N GLY A 118 -15.30 -14.77 4.65
CA GLY A 118 -15.25 -13.41 4.14
C GLY A 118 -14.07 -12.60 4.65
N THR A 119 -14.20 -11.28 4.48
CA THR A 119 -13.23 -10.28 4.90
C THR A 119 -13.96 -9.20 5.71
N LEU A 120 -13.35 -8.77 6.81
CA LEU A 120 -13.70 -7.57 7.56
C LEU A 120 -12.57 -6.56 7.45
N THR A 121 -12.90 -5.30 7.28
CA THR A 121 -11.94 -4.20 7.25
C THR A 121 -12.05 -3.35 8.52
N GLU A 122 -11.14 -2.40 8.67
CA GLU A 122 -11.18 -1.42 9.75
C GLU A 122 -12.49 -0.61 9.79
N GLU A 123 -13.12 -0.36 8.63
CA GLU A 123 -14.39 0.38 8.53
C GLU A 123 -15.54 -0.40 9.17
N ASP A 124 -15.53 -1.74 9.06
CA ASP A 124 -16.50 -2.61 9.70
C ASP A 124 -16.36 -2.57 11.25
N ILE A 125 -15.14 -2.38 11.75
CA ILE A 125 -14.84 -2.18 13.18
C ILE A 125 -14.90 -0.69 13.51
N SER A 126 -16.09 -0.12 13.35
CA SER A 126 -16.36 1.32 13.56
C SER A 126 -16.05 1.86 14.96
N SER A 127 -15.94 1.00 15.98
CA SER A 127 -15.67 1.41 17.35
C SER A 127 -14.18 1.33 17.70
N ASP A 128 -13.57 2.48 18.02
CA ASP A 128 -12.15 2.56 18.40
C ASP A 128 -11.82 1.66 19.61
N LEU A 129 -12.72 1.51 20.58
CA LEU A 129 -12.52 0.58 21.71
C LEU A 129 -12.49 -0.89 21.26
N CYS A 130 -13.29 -1.27 20.25
CA CYS A 130 -13.26 -2.63 19.70
C CYS A 130 -11.97 -2.87 18.93
N LEU A 131 -11.54 -1.89 18.12
CA LEU A 131 -10.28 -1.92 17.38
C LEU A 131 -9.08 -2.01 18.33
N ASN A 132 -9.03 -1.16 19.36
CA ASN A 132 -7.98 -1.18 20.37
C ASN A 132 -7.94 -2.52 21.12
N LEU A 133 -9.09 -3.09 21.51
CA LEU A 133 -9.13 -4.39 22.18
C LEU A 133 -8.59 -5.50 21.26
N PHE A 134 -9.02 -5.52 19.99
CA PHE A 134 -8.55 -6.47 19.01
C PHE A 134 -7.02 -6.35 18.82
N ALA A 135 -6.51 -5.14 18.62
CA ALA A 135 -5.09 -4.87 18.45
C ALA A 135 -4.26 -5.27 19.66
N LEU A 136 -4.73 -4.99 20.89
CA LEU A 136 -4.07 -5.43 22.13
C LEU A 136 -3.97 -6.96 22.21
N ILE A 137 -5.02 -7.68 21.82
CA ILE A 137 -5.03 -9.15 21.86
C ILE A 137 -4.11 -9.74 20.78
N ILE A 138 -4.23 -9.25 19.53
CA ILE A 138 -3.45 -9.75 18.39
C ILE A 138 -1.96 -9.46 18.54
N THR A 139 -1.59 -8.28 19.01
CA THR A 139 -0.18 -7.95 19.22
C THR A 139 0.43 -8.69 20.42
N ASN A 140 -0.37 -9.35 21.26
CA ASN A 140 0.08 -10.07 22.45
C ASN A 140 -0.36 -11.55 22.47
N MET A 141 -0.58 -12.17 21.31
CA MET A 141 -1.00 -13.59 21.22
C MET A 141 -0.09 -14.57 21.97
N LYS A 142 1.23 -14.32 21.98
CA LYS A 142 2.22 -15.17 22.67
C LYS A 142 2.14 -15.06 24.20
N ARG A 143 1.68 -13.93 24.73
CA ARG A 143 1.59 -13.66 26.17
C ARG A 143 0.38 -12.80 26.47
N ALA A 144 -0.70 -13.46 26.88
CA ALA A 144 -1.95 -12.80 27.23
C ALA A 144 -1.74 -11.67 28.25
N LEU A 145 -2.32 -10.51 27.97
CA LEU A 145 -2.34 -9.38 28.89
C LEU A 145 -3.30 -9.69 30.04
N LYS A 146 -2.95 -9.22 31.25
CA LYS A 146 -3.90 -9.24 32.37
C LYS A 146 -5.04 -8.26 32.12
N ILE A 147 -6.19 -8.52 32.73
CA ILE A 147 -7.39 -7.71 32.52
C ILE A 147 -7.19 -6.24 32.91
N GLU A 148 -6.39 -5.97 33.94
CA GLU A 148 -6.06 -4.61 34.38
C GLU A 148 -5.23 -3.86 33.35
N ARG A 149 -4.34 -4.56 32.63
CA ARG A 149 -3.55 -3.97 31.54
C ARG A 149 -4.40 -3.69 30.31
N LEU A 150 -5.35 -4.57 29.99
CA LEU A 150 -6.32 -4.34 28.92
C LEU A 150 -7.21 -3.12 29.24
N ALA A 151 -7.72 -3.03 30.46
CA ALA A 151 -8.55 -1.92 30.88
C ALA A 151 -7.77 -0.59 30.87
N GLU A 152 -6.56 -0.56 31.42
CA GLU A 152 -5.70 0.64 31.41
C GLU A 152 -5.40 1.13 29.99
N ALA A 153 -5.17 0.22 29.04
CA ALA A 153 -4.89 0.59 27.66
C ALA A 153 -6.13 1.07 26.89
N LEU A 154 -7.32 0.58 27.25
CA LEU A 154 -8.61 1.00 26.66
C LEU A 154 -9.14 2.31 27.25
N TRP A 155 -8.95 2.51 28.55
CA TRP A 155 -9.40 3.68 29.31
C TRP A 155 -8.26 4.21 30.19
N PRO A 156 -7.31 4.96 29.62
CA PRO A 156 -6.14 5.44 30.36
C PRO A 156 -6.53 6.34 31.53
N GLY A 157 -6.09 6.00 32.75
CA GLY A 157 -6.34 6.81 33.95
C GLY A 157 -7.74 6.66 34.58
N ASP A 158 -8.62 5.83 34.02
CA ASP A 158 -9.95 5.59 34.59
C ASP A 158 -9.88 4.54 35.71
N VAL A 159 -10.38 4.90 36.90
CA VAL A 159 -10.52 3.95 38.01
C VAL A 159 -11.78 3.13 37.82
N MET A 160 -11.61 1.85 37.51
CA MET A 160 -12.70 0.93 37.19
C MET A 160 -12.96 -0.04 38.35
N ASP A 161 -14.20 -0.03 38.87
CA ASP A 161 -14.62 -0.97 39.94
C ASP A 161 -14.56 -2.44 39.48
N ASN A 162 -14.91 -2.70 38.22
CA ASN A 162 -14.85 -4.03 37.63
C ASN A 162 -14.29 -3.98 36.19
N PRO A 163 -12.95 -4.05 36.05
CA PRO A 163 -12.28 -4.06 34.74
C PRO A 163 -12.77 -5.19 33.84
N TYR A 164 -12.99 -6.38 34.41
CA TYR A 164 -13.40 -7.56 33.65
C TYR A 164 -14.76 -7.38 32.99
N ARG A 165 -15.75 -6.88 33.72
CA ARG A 165 -17.09 -6.63 33.18
C ARG A 165 -17.05 -5.64 32.02
N SER A 166 -16.26 -4.59 32.16
CA SER A 166 -16.18 -3.51 31.17
C SER A 166 -15.49 -3.97 29.88
N VAL A 167 -14.36 -4.67 30.00
CA VAL A 167 -13.68 -5.28 28.85
C VAL A 167 -14.57 -6.38 28.23
N SER A 168 -15.31 -7.16 29.02
CA SER A 168 -16.24 -8.18 28.53
C SER A 168 -17.36 -7.59 27.67
N ASN A 169 -17.88 -6.41 28.02
CA ASN A 169 -18.87 -5.72 27.20
C ASN A 169 -18.30 -5.32 25.81
N ILE A 170 -17.04 -4.87 25.77
CA ILE A 170 -16.35 -4.56 24.51
C ILE A 170 -16.06 -5.84 23.72
N ALA A 171 -15.60 -6.89 24.39
CA ALA A 171 -15.36 -8.20 23.77
C ALA A 171 -16.65 -8.75 23.15
N TYR A 172 -17.79 -8.65 23.83
CA TYR A 172 -19.08 -9.05 23.29
C TYR A 172 -19.46 -8.29 22.02
N ARG A 173 -19.26 -6.97 22.01
CA ARG A 173 -19.48 -6.14 20.81
C ARG A 173 -18.54 -6.54 19.68
N LEU A 174 -17.26 -6.76 19.97
CA LEU A 174 -16.26 -7.20 18.99
C LEU A 174 -16.62 -8.56 18.39
N ARG A 175 -17.06 -9.53 19.20
CA ARG A 175 -17.54 -10.84 18.71
C ARG A 175 -18.72 -10.72 17.76
N ARG A 176 -19.65 -9.80 18.01
CA ARG A 176 -20.79 -9.54 17.10
C ARG A 176 -20.37 -8.95 15.75
N ILE A 177 -19.23 -8.27 15.68
CA ILE A 177 -18.68 -7.80 14.41
C ILE A 177 -17.99 -8.98 13.71
N LEU A 178 -17.17 -9.73 14.45
CA LEU A 178 -16.49 -10.91 13.93
C LEU A 178 -17.45 -12.02 13.47
N SER A 179 -18.66 -12.10 14.03
CA SER A 179 -19.69 -13.07 13.63
C SER A 179 -20.16 -12.88 12.19
N ILE A 180 -19.96 -11.71 11.57
CA ILE A 180 -20.30 -11.45 10.16
C ILE A 180 -19.55 -12.42 9.24
N ILE A 181 -18.36 -12.87 9.65
CA ILE A 181 -17.53 -13.83 8.93
C ILE A 181 -17.34 -15.13 9.73
N ASP A 182 -18.29 -15.51 10.59
CA ASP A 182 -18.24 -16.71 11.45
C ASP A 182 -17.01 -16.78 12.40
N LEU A 183 -16.49 -15.64 12.85
CA LEU A 183 -15.35 -15.56 13.79
C LEU A 183 -15.76 -15.11 15.20
N GLU A 184 -17.02 -15.34 15.59
CA GLU A 184 -17.55 -14.95 16.91
C GLU A 184 -16.78 -15.56 18.09
N ASP A 185 -16.22 -16.76 17.89
CA ASP A 185 -15.42 -17.46 18.90
C ASP A 185 -13.91 -17.22 18.77
N LEU A 186 -13.47 -16.31 17.88
CA LEU A 186 -12.03 -16.02 17.71
C LEU A 186 -11.40 -15.48 19.00
N ILE A 187 -12.15 -14.70 19.79
CA ILE A 187 -11.68 -14.13 21.06
C ILE A 187 -12.47 -14.75 22.20
N ILE A 188 -11.79 -15.46 23.11
CA ILE A 188 -12.42 -16.15 24.24
C ILE A 188 -11.94 -15.59 25.58
N GLY A 189 -12.80 -15.67 26.57
CA GLY A 189 -12.43 -15.40 27.96
C GLY A 189 -11.71 -16.62 28.55
N ARG A 190 -10.48 -16.46 29.04
CA ARG A 190 -9.69 -17.55 29.64
C ARG A 190 -8.86 -17.02 30.81
N HIS A 191 -8.87 -17.73 31.95
CA HIS A 191 -8.11 -17.37 33.16
C HIS A 191 -8.29 -15.91 33.62
N GLY A 192 -9.52 -15.37 33.50
CA GLY A 192 -9.82 -13.99 33.93
C GLY A 192 -9.35 -12.90 32.96
N THR A 193 -8.94 -13.25 31.74
CA THR A 193 -8.62 -12.30 30.67
C THR A 193 -9.19 -12.74 29.32
N PHE A 194 -8.86 -12.03 28.23
CA PHE A 194 -9.27 -12.33 26.86
C PHE A 194 -8.07 -12.71 26.00
N VAL A 195 -8.22 -13.78 25.21
CA VAL A 195 -7.18 -14.35 24.35
C VAL A 195 -7.76 -14.78 23.02
N ILE A 196 -6.89 -14.95 22.01
CA ILE A 196 -7.25 -15.67 20.78
C ILE A 196 -7.55 -17.12 21.14
N ASN A 197 -8.64 -17.65 20.59
CA ASN A 197 -9.05 -19.02 20.75
C ASN A 197 -8.05 -19.97 20.06
N PRO A 198 -7.41 -20.91 20.78
CA PRO A 198 -6.42 -21.83 20.22
C PRO A 198 -6.96 -22.77 19.15
N GLU A 199 -8.29 -22.87 18.97
CA GLU A 199 -8.88 -23.63 17.88
C GLU A 199 -8.68 -22.98 16.49
N TYR A 200 -8.30 -21.71 16.45
CA TYR A 200 -8.02 -20.97 15.22
C TYR A 200 -6.52 -20.86 14.96
N ASN A 201 -6.12 -21.02 13.70
CA ASN A 201 -4.77 -20.75 13.25
C ASN A 201 -4.70 -19.31 12.75
N VAL A 202 -4.18 -18.40 13.58
CA VAL A 202 -4.07 -16.99 13.22
C VAL A 202 -2.72 -16.70 12.58
N TYR A 203 -2.76 -16.18 11.35
CA TYR A 203 -1.60 -15.76 10.57
C TYR A 203 -1.61 -14.25 10.42
N THR A 204 -0.59 -13.58 10.97
CA THR A 204 -0.48 -12.13 10.86
C THR A 204 0.47 -11.74 9.74
N ASP A 205 0.27 -10.59 9.11
CA ASP A 205 1.27 -10.01 8.20
C ASP A 205 2.57 -9.64 8.92
N PHE A 206 2.53 -9.14 10.15
CA PHE A 206 3.75 -8.81 10.89
C PHE A 206 4.59 -10.03 11.26
N ASP A 207 4.00 -11.19 11.62
CA ASP A 207 4.79 -12.41 11.85
C ASP A 207 5.41 -12.93 10.54
N ARG A 208 4.67 -12.83 9.42
CA ARG A 208 5.17 -13.19 8.08
C ARG A 208 6.26 -12.23 7.60
N PHE A 209 6.11 -10.95 7.88
CA PHE A 209 7.09 -9.91 7.60
C PHE A 209 8.39 -10.22 8.34
N GLU A 210 8.33 -10.44 9.66
CA GLU A 210 9.50 -10.84 10.44
C GLU A 210 10.14 -12.15 9.95
N ASP A 211 9.33 -13.14 9.55
CA ASP A 211 9.86 -14.38 8.99
C ASP A 211 10.62 -14.15 7.68
N ASN A 212 10.06 -13.34 6.77
CA ASN A 212 10.75 -12.93 5.54
C ASN A 212 12.06 -12.20 5.86
N CYS A 213 12.06 -11.30 6.84
CA CYS A 213 13.26 -10.58 7.29
C CYS A 213 14.33 -11.56 7.79
N ARG A 214 13.96 -12.48 8.69
CA ARG A 214 14.88 -13.49 9.27
C ARG A 214 15.45 -14.42 8.20
N ARG A 215 14.62 -14.86 7.25
CA ARG A 215 15.05 -15.72 6.14
C ARG A 215 15.97 -14.98 5.18
N MET A 216 15.71 -13.70 4.93
CA MET A 216 16.54 -12.86 4.05
C MET A 216 17.95 -12.65 4.60
N GLU A 217 18.12 -12.55 5.93
CA GLU A 217 19.43 -12.47 6.59
C GLU A 217 20.23 -13.79 6.47
N ALA A 218 19.55 -14.94 6.41
CA ALA A 218 20.18 -16.26 6.29
C ALA A 218 20.39 -16.72 4.83
N GLU A 219 19.73 -16.08 3.85
CA GLU A 219 19.75 -16.49 2.45
C GLU A 219 20.96 -15.92 1.70
N ALA A 220 21.75 -16.80 1.11
CA ALA A 220 22.94 -16.44 0.33
C ALA A 220 22.65 -16.28 -1.17
N ASN A 221 21.55 -16.86 -1.66
CA ASN A 221 21.18 -16.78 -3.07
C ASN A 221 20.52 -15.42 -3.40
N PRO A 222 21.11 -14.60 -4.29
CA PRO A 222 20.57 -13.29 -4.62
C PRO A 222 19.15 -13.30 -5.18
N LYS A 223 18.75 -14.37 -5.90
CA LYS A 223 17.39 -14.47 -6.46
C LYS A 223 16.35 -14.73 -5.37
N ALA A 224 16.60 -15.72 -4.51
CA ALA A 224 15.72 -16.03 -3.39
C ALA A 224 15.64 -14.86 -2.40
N GLN A 225 16.76 -14.16 -2.18
CA GLN A 225 16.79 -12.95 -1.36
C GLN A 225 15.91 -11.83 -1.97
N SER A 226 15.92 -11.66 -3.29
CA SER A 226 15.06 -10.68 -3.98
C SER A 226 13.57 -11.03 -3.87
N GLU A 227 13.21 -12.32 -3.92
CA GLU A 227 11.82 -12.77 -3.72
C GLU A 227 11.34 -12.55 -2.28
N LEU A 228 12.18 -12.88 -1.30
CA LEU A 228 11.90 -12.63 0.13
C LEU A 228 11.73 -11.13 0.42
N TYR A 229 12.57 -10.31 -0.21
CA TYR A 229 12.47 -8.86 -0.14
C TYR A 229 11.13 -8.35 -0.68
N GLN A 230 10.77 -8.76 -1.91
CA GLN A 230 9.51 -8.33 -2.51
C GLN A 230 8.32 -8.77 -1.66
N GLY A 231 8.35 -9.99 -1.13
CA GLY A 231 7.33 -10.47 -0.20
C GLY A 231 7.27 -9.68 1.12
N ALA A 232 8.39 -9.15 1.63
CA ALA A 232 8.41 -8.31 2.82
C ALA A 232 7.81 -6.92 2.55
N VAL A 233 8.18 -6.30 1.43
CA VAL A 233 7.66 -4.98 1.03
C VAL A 233 6.15 -5.05 0.76
N GLU A 234 5.66 -6.10 0.09
CA GLU A 234 4.22 -6.28 -0.18
C GLU A 234 3.39 -6.43 1.11
N LEU A 235 3.98 -6.89 2.22
CA LEU A 235 3.31 -7.01 3.50
C LEU A 235 3.25 -5.69 4.28
N TYR A 236 4.24 -4.82 4.13
CA TYR A 236 4.30 -3.54 4.85
C TYR A 236 3.61 -2.42 4.04
N ARG A 237 2.34 -2.15 4.35
CA ARG A 237 1.54 -1.11 3.66
C ARG A 237 1.48 0.21 4.43
N GLY A 238 2.03 0.25 5.64
CA GLY A 238 2.04 1.43 6.51
C GLY A 238 2.26 1.06 7.97
N ASP A 239 1.99 2.03 8.83
CA ASP A 239 2.10 1.86 10.28
C ASP A 239 1.23 0.72 10.81
N LEU A 240 1.74 0.02 11.83
CA LEU A 240 1.00 -1.02 12.52
C LEU A 240 -0.30 -0.44 13.12
N PHE A 241 -1.44 -0.91 12.62
CA PHE A 241 -2.78 -0.36 12.83
C PHE A 241 -2.83 1.16 12.58
N SER A 242 -2.76 1.57 11.31
CA SER A 242 -2.69 2.97 10.86
C SER A 242 -3.61 3.93 11.62
N LYS A 243 -4.89 3.58 11.81
CA LYS A 243 -5.89 4.44 12.49
C LYS A 243 -5.61 4.66 13.97
N ILE A 244 -4.97 3.73 14.66
CA ILE A 244 -4.69 3.80 16.10
C ILE A 244 -3.19 3.84 16.40
N SER A 245 -2.35 4.13 15.40
CA SER A 245 -0.90 4.20 15.52
C SER A 245 -0.44 5.22 16.58
N TYR A 246 -1.26 6.25 16.84
CA TYR A 246 -1.04 7.27 17.85
C TYR A 246 -1.20 6.79 19.30
N GLN A 247 -1.73 5.58 19.52
CA GLN A 247 -1.92 5.03 20.88
C GLN A 247 -0.56 4.75 21.55
N HIS A 248 -0.33 5.35 22.72
CA HIS A 248 0.97 5.28 23.41
C HIS A 248 1.49 3.86 23.66
N TRP A 249 0.60 2.90 23.91
CA TRP A 249 0.98 1.50 24.14
C TRP A 249 1.39 0.77 22.84
N LEU A 250 0.97 1.28 21.67
CA LEU A 250 1.24 0.70 20.35
C LEU A 250 2.49 1.33 19.70
N MET A 251 2.73 2.63 19.94
CA MET A 251 3.83 3.40 19.34
C MET A 251 5.19 2.67 19.33
N PRO A 252 5.65 1.99 20.41
CA PRO A 252 6.94 1.29 20.37
C PRO A 252 6.98 0.16 19.33
N LYS A 253 5.86 -0.56 19.13
CA LYS A 253 5.77 -1.62 18.13
C LYS A 253 5.65 -1.04 16.72
N THR A 254 4.88 0.02 16.54
CA THR A 254 4.79 0.73 15.25
C THR A 254 6.16 1.22 14.81
N ALA A 255 6.88 1.91 15.70
CA ALA A 255 8.24 2.36 15.44
C ALA A 255 9.20 1.20 15.16
N TYR A 256 9.08 0.06 15.86
CA TYR A 256 9.89 -1.11 15.59
C TYR A 256 9.71 -1.62 14.15
N TYR A 257 8.47 -1.88 13.70
CA TYR A 257 8.22 -2.40 12.35
C TYR A 257 8.61 -1.39 11.27
N HIS A 258 8.36 -0.11 11.51
CA HIS A 258 8.78 0.97 10.61
C HIS A 258 10.30 0.99 10.41
N ASN A 259 11.08 0.93 11.50
CA ASN A 259 12.53 0.89 11.43
C ASN A 259 13.06 -0.38 10.75
N VAL A 260 12.42 -1.54 10.97
CA VAL A 260 12.80 -2.79 10.30
C VAL A 260 12.54 -2.69 8.80
N PHE A 261 11.39 -2.12 8.39
CA PHE A 261 11.08 -1.85 6.99
C PHE A 261 12.11 -0.93 6.33
N LEU A 262 12.37 0.24 6.93
CA LEU A 262 13.34 1.21 6.42
C LEU A 262 14.73 0.59 6.24
N ARG A 263 15.20 -0.16 7.24
CA ARG A 263 16.48 -0.88 7.17
C ARG A 263 16.54 -1.82 5.97
N ILE A 264 15.48 -2.57 5.71
CA ILE A 264 15.46 -3.59 4.66
C ILE A 264 15.37 -2.97 3.28
N ILE A 265 14.52 -1.95 3.11
CA ILE A 265 14.38 -1.26 1.83
C ILE A 265 15.66 -0.55 1.44
N LYS A 266 16.31 0.15 2.37
CA LYS A 266 17.60 0.82 2.13
C LYS A 266 18.68 -0.17 1.71
N CYS A 267 18.84 -1.28 2.44
CA CYS A 267 19.79 -2.32 2.04
C CYS A 267 19.50 -2.92 0.64
N TYR A 268 18.23 -3.03 0.25
CA TYR A 268 17.88 -3.50 -1.09
C TYR A 268 18.20 -2.46 -2.17
N ILE A 269 17.88 -1.19 -1.92
CA ILE A 269 18.19 -0.07 -2.81
C ILE A 269 19.70 0.00 -3.06
N GLU A 270 20.50 -0.01 -2.00
CA GLU A 270 21.96 -0.04 -2.05
C GLU A 270 22.48 -1.20 -2.92
N ARG A 271 22.01 -2.44 -2.65
CA ARG A 271 22.39 -3.62 -3.45
C ARG A 271 22.02 -3.50 -4.92
N LYS A 272 20.87 -2.92 -5.24
CA LYS A 272 20.44 -2.70 -6.63
C LYS A 272 21.27 -1.63 -7.32
N MET A 273 21.66 -0.57 -6.60
CA MET A 273 22.60 0.42 -7.10
C MET A 273 23.99 -0.18 -7.35
N GLU A 274 24.52 -1.01 -6.45
CA GLU A 274 25.80 -1.72 -6.61
C GLU A 274 25.80 -2.66 -7.83
N GLN A 275 24.65 -3.28 -8.14
CA GLN A 275 24.46 -4.13 -9.32
C GLN A 275 24.25 -3.34 -10.62
N GLY A 276 24.14 -2.01 -10.55
CA GLY A 276 23.81 -1.15 -11.69
C GLY A 276 22.35 -1.22 -12.14
N ASP A 277 21.48 -1.91 -11.39
CA ASP A 277 20.04 -2.00 -11.68
C ASP A 277 19.30 -0.78 -11.09
N TYR A 278 19.58 0.40 -11.66
CA TYR A 278 18.97 1.65 -11.23
C TYR A 278 17.47 1.71 -11.48
N CYS A 279 16.92 0.86 -12.35
CA CYS A 279 15.48 0.80 -12.59
C CYS A 279 14.76 0.13 -11.42
N ALA A 280 15.28 -0.99 -10.91
CA ALA A 280 14.73 -1.63 -9.72
C ALA A 280 14.94 -0.77 -8.47
N ALA A 281 16.11 -0.15 -8.30
CA ALA A 281 16.39 0.77 -7.21
C ALA A 281 15.41 1.96 -7.20
N HIS A 282 15.16 2.57 -8.36
CA HIS A 282 14.22 3.68 -8.49
C HIS A 282 12.80 3.30 -8.04
N ARG A 283 12.29 2.13 -8.45
CA ARG A 283 10.96 1.67 -8.02
C ARG A 283 10.90 1.51 -6.50
N ALA A 284 11.89 0.83 -5.91
CA ALA A 284 11.93 0.61 -4.47
C ALA A 284 12.04 1.92 -3.67
N VAL A 285 12.84 2.89 -4.11
CA VAL A 285 12.91 4.22 -3.47
C VAL A 285 11.58 4.95 -3.55
N VAL A 286 10.93 4.97 -4.70
CA VAL A 286 9.62 5.63 -4.86
C VAL A 286 8.59 5.00 -3.92
N ASP A 287 8.54 3.67 -3.86
CA ASP A 287 7.62 2.96 -2.97
C ASP A 287 7.91 3.28 -1.50
N ALA A 288 9.18 3.31 -1.09
CA ALA A 288 9.57 3.67 0.27
C ALA A 288 9.25 5.14 0.63
N MET A 289 9.50 6.07 -0.29
CA MET A 289 9.20 7.50 -0.11
C MET A 289 7.70 7.78 -0.06
N SER A 290 6.86 6.91 -0.63
CA SER A 290 5.40 7.01 -0.46
C SER A 290 4.95 6.78 0.98
N LEU A 291 5.76 6.05 1.77
CA LEU A 291 5.51 5.75 3.18
C LEU A 291 6.27 6.70 4.10
N ASP A 292 7.53 7.02 3.77
CA ASP A 292 8.35 7.98 4.52
C ASP A 292 9.04 8.97 3.57
N PRO A 293 8.36 10.06 3.19
CA PRO A 293 8.89 11.05 2.26
C PRO A 293 10.03 11.90 2.86
N TYR A 294 10.18 11.90 4.19
CA TYR A 294 11.10 12.78 4.91
C TYR A 294 12.38 12.07 5.35
N ASP A 295 12.53 10.77 5.08
CA ASP A 295 13.75 10.05 5.38
C ASP A 295 14.94 10.57 4.55
N SER A 296 15.97 11.04 5.24
CA SER A 296 17.14 11.69 4.62
C SER A 296 17.94 10.75 3.70
N GLU A 297 18.01 9.45 4.03
CA GLU A 297 18.78 8.47 3.26
C GLU A 297 18.02 8.07 1.99
N LEU A 298 16.70 7.86 2.07
CA LEU A 298 15.87 7.62 0.89
C LEU A 298 15.93 8.79 -0.10
N ASN A 299 15.88 10.03 0.41
CA ASN A 299 16.07 11.23 -0.41
C ASN A 299 17.47 11.27 -1.05
N THR A 300 18.51 10.87 -0.30
CA THR A 300 19.88 10.77 -0.84
C THR A 300 19.96 9.74 -1.97
N ASP A 301 19.45 8.53 -1.74
CA ASP A 301 19.42 7.44 -2.72
C ASP A 301 18.66 7.82 -3.99
N MET A 302 17.53 8.52 -3.85
CA MET A 302 16.76 9.03 -4.98
C MET A 302 17.61 9.94 -5.87
N ILE A 303 18.38 10.85 -5.28
CA ILE A 303 19.23 11.77 -6.05
C ILE A 303 20.35 11.01 -6.77
N LEU A 304 20.96 10.02 -6.12
CA LEU A 304 21.97 9.16 -6.75
C LEU A 304 21.38 8.42 -7.96
N ILE A 305 20.20 7.83 -7.80
CA ILE A 305 19.51 7.10 -8.86
C ILE A 305 19.14 8.03 -10.01
N MET A 306 18.62 9.23 -9.72
CA MET A 306 18.30 10.23 -10.74
C MET A 306 19.54 10.67 -11.51
N TYR A 307 20.67 10.87 -10.83
CA TYR A 307 21.95 11.21 -11.47
C TYR A 307 22.38 10.12 -12.46
N HIS A 308 22.31 8.85 -12.06
CA HIS A 308 22.70 7.72 -12.90
C HIS A 308 21.73 7.42 -14.06
N ARG A 309 20.43 7.73 -13.92
CA ARG A 309 19.43 7.48 -14.98
C ARG A 309 19.23 8.65 -15.94
N GLY A 310 19.32 9.88 -15.44
CA GLY A 310 18.86 11.08 -16.12
C GLY A 310 19.86 12.24 -16.14
N GLY A 311 21.02 12.06 -15.52
CA GLY A 311 22.10 13.04 -15.48
C GLY A 311 21.94 14.11 -14.39
N ALA A 312 22.93 15.01 -14.33
CA ALA A 312 23.09 15.95 -13.22
C ALA A 312 21.94 16.96 -13.06
N GLU A 313 21.24 17.33 -14.14
CA GLU A 313 20.18 18.34 -14.09
C GLU A 313 18.93 17.83 -13.37
N LEU A 314 18.52 16.57 -13.60
CA LEU A 314 17.40 15.95 -12.88
C LEU A 314 17.72 15.78 -11.40
N ALA A 315 18.94 15.33 -11.08
CA ALA A 315 19.42 15.21 -9.71
C ALA A 315 19.44 16.55 -8.96
N LYS A 316 19.88 17.64 -9.62
CA LYS A 316 19.87 19.00 -9.04
C LYS A 316 18.46 19.49 -8.77
N SER A 317 17.53 19.27 -9.70
CA SER A 317 16.13 19.67 -9.53
C SER A 317 15.50 19.01 -8.32
N PHE A 318 15.79 17.72 -8.08
CA PHE A 318 15.25 17.01 -6.94
C PHE A 318 15.95 17.39 -5.62
N LEU A 319 17.25 17.66 -5.65
CA LEU A 319 17.96 18.14 -4.46
C LEU A 319 17.35 19.44 -3.91
N GLN A 320 16.97 20.39 -4.77
CA GLN A 320 16.30 21.64 -4.33
C GLN A 320 15.03 21.39 -3.51
N THR A 321 14.29 20.33 -3.83
CA THR A 321 13.09 19.92 -3.07
C THR A 321 13.42 19.11 -1.82
N ALA A 322 14.52 18.34 -1.83
CA ALA A 322 14.90 17.44 -0.74
C ALA A 322 15.83 18.07 0.32
N GLU A 323 16.44 19.23 0.03
CA GLU A 323 17.42 19.91 0.89
C GLU A 323 16.96 20.07 2.34
N SER A 324 15.68 20.37 2.57
CA SER A 324 15.13 20.56 3.92
C SER A 324 15.09 19.29 4.79
N TYR A 325 15.28 18.12 4.18
CA TYR A 325 15.22 16.82 4.83
C TYR A 325 16.59 16.13 4.91
N MET A 326 17.65 16.77 4.42
CA MET A 326 19.00 16.21 4.33
C MET A 326 19.97 16.92 5.25
N SER A 327 20.98 16.20 5.73
CA SER A 327 22.11 16.78 6.46
C SER A 327 23.08 17.53 5.52
N GLU A 328 23.81 18.52 6.05
CA GLU A 328 24.84 19.24 5.29
C GLU A 328 25.89 18.31 4.67
N ALA A 329 26.22 17.21 5.36
CA ALA A 329 27.16 16.21 4.88
C ALA A 329 26.61 15.42 3.67
N GLN A 330 25.33 15.02 3.70
CA GLN A 330 24.66 14.34 2.57
C GLN A 330 24.55 15.27 1.36
N ILE A 331 24.19 16.55 1.59
CA ILE A 331 24.13 17.56 0.54
C ILE A 331 25.51 17.70 -0.10
N ALA A 332 26.57 17.95 0.70
CA ALA A 332 27.92 18.08 0.18
C ALA A 332 28.40 16.84 -0.59
N PHE A 333 28.06 15.64 -0.12
CA PHE A 333 28.38 14.38 -0.79
C PHE A 333 27.74 14.28 -2.18
N VAL A 334 26.44 14.57 -2.29
CA VAL A 334 25.72 14.51 -3.56
C VAL A 334 26.21 15.59 -4.54
N GLN A 335 26.53 16.79 -4.04
CA GLN A 335 27.04 17.89 -4.87
C GLN A 335 28.40 17.58 -5.51
N GLN A 336 29.25 16.77 -4.85
CA GLN A 336 30.53 16.32 -5.41
C GLN A 336 30.37 15.50 -6.70
N LEU A 337 29.21 14.86 -6.92
CA LEU A 337 28.92 14.06 -8.11
C LEU A 337 28.81 14.92 -9.37
N TRP A 338 28.47 16.20 -9.24
CA TRP A 338 28.36 17.12 -10.38
C TRP A 338 29.72 17.50 -10.97
N GLY A 339 30.81 17.34 -10.21
CA GLY A 339 32.17 17.64 -10.65
C GLY A 339 32.89 16.48 -11.35
N ARG A 340 32.35 15.26 -11.29
CA ARG A 340 32.91 14.09 -11.98
C ARG A 340 32.41 14.10 -13.43
N LYS A 341 33.22 14.65 -14.33
CA LYS A 341 33.03 14.59 -15.79
C LYS A 341 33.51 13.28 -16.38
#